data_AF-A0AAW9EAU4-F1
#
_entry.id   AF-A0AAW9EAU4-F1
#
_cell.length_a   1.000
_cell.length_b   1.000
_cell.length_c   1.000
_cell.angle_alpha   90.00
_cell.angle_beta   90.00
_cell.angle_gamma   90.00
#
_symmetry.space_group_name_H-M   'P 1'
#
loop_
_entity.id
_entity.type
_entity.pdbx_description
1 polymer ?
#
loop_
_entity_poly.entity_id
_entity_poly.type
_entity_poly.pdbx_seq_one_letter_code
_entity_poly.pdbx_strand_id
1 'polypeptide(L)' 'METKTTLGQLNHISPNNMVGHLGIELTALGEDYLEGTMPVDQRTKQPFGLLHGGASVVLAETLG' A
#
# COMPACT_ATOMS: atom_id res chain seq x y z
N MET A 1 9.10 -0.97 25.05
CA MET A 1 9.71 -1.91 24.08
C MET A 1 9.54 -1.27 22.72
N GLU A 2 10.62 -0.79 22.09
CA GLU A 2 10.58 -0.45 20.68
C GLU A 2 10.37 -1.74 19.89
N THR A 3 9.21 -1.89 19.27
CA THR A 3 8.94 -3.01 18.38
C THR A 3 9.68 -2.73 17.08
N LYS A 4 10.88 -3.32 16.89
CA LYS A 4 11.55 -3.31 15.58
C LYS A 4 10.74 -4.17 14.60
N THR A 5 9.85 -3.54 13.86
CA THR A 5 9.11 -4.19 12.77
C THR A 5 9.94 -4.11 11.48
N THR A 6 9.95 -5.19 10.70
CA THR A 6 10.63 -5.26 9.40
C THR A 6 9.65 -5.08 8.24
N LEU A 7 10.13 -4.62 7.08
CA LEU A 7 9.32 -4.53 5.85
C LEU A 7 8.67 -5.87 5.48
N GLY A 8 9.38 -6.99 5.67
CA GLY A 8 8.82 -8.32 5.43
C GLY A 8 7.61 -8.60 6.31
N GLN A 9 7.68 -8.28 7.60
CA GLN A 9 6.56 -8.46 8.52
C GLN A 9 5.36 -7.58 8.17
N LEU A 10 5.59 -6.35 7.70
CA LEU A 10 4.50 -5.46 7.27
C LEU A 10 3.85 -5.95 5.96
N ASN A 11 4.62 -6.43 4.99
CA ASN A 11 4.03 -7.00 3.77
C ASN A 11 3.35 -8.36 4.03
N HIS A 12 3.72 -9.08 5.10
CA HIS A 12 3.08 -10.35 5.47
C HIS A 12 1.63 -10.22 5.95
N ILE A 13 1.20 -9.03 6.38
CA ILE A 13 -0.19 -8.80 6.80
C ILE A 13 -1.11 -8.41 5.62
N SER A 14 -0.56 -8.16 4.43
CA SER A 14 -1.29 -7.76 3.23
C SER A 14 -2.15 -8.84 2.55
N PRO A 15 -1.83 -10.16 2.59
CA PRO A 15 -2.65 -11.18 1.96
C PRO A 15 -4.07 -11.23 2.52
N ASN A 16 -5.05 -11.45 1.63
CA ASN A 16 -6.49 -11.58 1.94
C ASN A 16 -7.18 -10.33 2.50
N ASN A 17 -6.68 -9.13 2.21
CA ASN A 17 -7.37 -7.87 2.46
C ASN A 17 -7.20 -6.88 1.30
N MET A 18 -7.65 -5.62 1.50
CA MET A 18 -7.62 -4.58 0.46
C MET A 18 -6.20 -4.25 -0.03
N VAL A 19 -5.19 -4.30 0.84
CA VAL A 19 -3.78 -4.02 0.50
C VAL A 19 -3.30 -5.03 -0.54
N GLY A 20 -3.44 -6.33 -0.24
CA GLY A 20 -3.11 -7.40 -1.19
C GLY A 20 -4.00 -7.38 -2.43
N HIS A 21 -5.29 -7.06 -2.30
CA HIS A 21 -6.21 -7.00 -3.43
C HIS A 21 -5.80 -5.95 -4.46
N LEU A 22 -5.40 -4.75 -4.01
CA LEU A 22 -4.95 -3.67 -4.87
C LEU A 22 -3.48 -3.80 -5.31
N GLY A 23 -2.75 -4.78 -4.79
CA GLY A 23 -1.33 -4.98 -5.09
C GLY A 23 -0.43 -3.91 -4.48
N ILE A 24 -0.81 -3.38 -3.32
CA ILE A 24 0.03 -2.43 -2.58
C ILE A 24 1.21 -3.19 -1.96
N GLU A 25 2.42 -2.66 -2.13
CA GLU A 25 3.65 -3.20 -1.56
C GLU A 25 4.42 -2.10 -0.83
N LEU A 26 4.82 -2.35 0.42
CA LEU A 26 5.71 -1.46 1.16
C LEU A 26 7.15 -1.68 0.69
N THR A 27 7.82 -0.59 0.30
CA THR A 27 9.11 -0.63 -0.39
C THR A 27 10.27 -0.13 0.46
N ALA A 28 10.01 0.76 1.43
CA ALA A 28 11.05 1.26 2.34
C ALA A 28 10.46 1.64 3.70
N LEU A 29 11.25 1.43 4.75
CA LEU A 29 10.94 1.80 6.14
C LEU A 29 12.17 2.50 6.70
N GLY A 30 12.04 3.80 6.97
CA GLY A 30 13.05 4.63 7.60
C GLY A 30 12.76 4.88 9.07
N GLU A 31 13.53 5.79 9.67
CA GLU A 31 13.29 6.23 11.06
C GLU A 31 12.05 7.13 11.18
N ASP A 32 11.74 7.90 10.13
CA ASP A 32 10.69 8.92 10.10
C ASP A 32 9.78 8.84 8.85
N TYR A 33 9.90 7.77 8.06
CA TYR A 33 9.11 7.60 6.85
C TYR A 33 8.74 6.13 6.58
N LEU A 34 7.65 5.95 5.84
CA LEU A 34 7.25 4.69 5.23
C LEU A 34 6.92 4.96 3.76
N GLU A 35 7.42 4.11 2.87
CA GLU A 35 7.13 4.18 1.44
C GLU A 35 6.42 2.91 0.97
N GLY A 36 5.51 3.08 0.01
CA GLY A 36 4.87 1.97 -0.67
C GLY A 36 4.45 2.33 -2.09
N THR A 37 4.23 1.31 -2.90
CA THR A 37 3.82 1.43 -4.29
C THR A 37 2.48 0.73 -4.50
N MET A 38 1.73 1.17 -5.51
CA MET A 38 0.46 0.58 -5.93
C MET A 38 0.37 0.63 -7.46
N PRO A 39 0.07 -0.49 -8.14
CA PRO A 39 -0.05 -0.52 -9.59
C PRO A 39 -1.25 0.29 -10.08
N VAL A 40 -1.13 0.91 -11.26
CA VAL A 40 -2.23 1.59 -11.96
C VAL A 40 -2.79 0.68 -13.06
N ASP A 41 -3.74 -0.17 -12.70
CA ASP A 41 -4.34 -1.19 -13.59
C ASP A 41 -5.85 -1.32 -13.38
N GLN A 42 -6.48 -2.38 -13.89
CA GLN A 42 -7.94 -2.60 -13.79
C GLN A 42 -8.49 -2.57 -12.36
N ARG A 43 -7.65 -2.79 -11.34
CA ARG A 43 -8.04 -2.78 -9.92
C ARG A 43 -8.11 -1.38 -9.32
N THR A 44 -7.36 -0.44 -9.89
CA THR A 44 -7.12 0.90 -9.31
C THR A 44 -7.49 2.04 -10.26
N LYS A 45 -7.87 1.74 -11.51
CA LYS A 45 -8.38 2.72 -12.46
C LYS A 45 -9.85 3.03 -12.24
N GLN A 46 -10.20 4.29 -12.46
CA GLN A 46 -11.59 4.74 -12.58
C GLN A 46 -12.13 4.48 -14.01
N PRO A 47 -13.46 4.55 -14.26
CA PRO A 47 -14.08 4.15 -15.53
C PRO A 47 -13.53 4.79 -16.81
N PHE A 48 -12.90 5.96 -16.72
CA PHE A 48 -12.25 6.68 -17.82
C PHE A 48 -10.75 6.35 -17.98
N GLY A 49 -10.25 5.32 -17.30
CA GLY A 49 -8.89 4.78 -17.50
C GLY A 49 -7.77 5.47 -16.72
N LEU A 50 -8.09 6.51 -15.94
CA LEU A 50 -7.17 7.20 -15.04
C LEU A 50 -7.06 6.49 -13.69
N LEU A 51 -6.02 6.79 -12.90
CA LEU A 51 -5.98 6.37 -11.50
C LEU A 51 -7.22 6.89 -10.74
N HIS A 52 -7.89 6.00 -10.01
CA HIS A 52 -9.03 6.36 -9.18
C HIS A 52 -8.56 7.13 -7.95
N GLY A 53 -9.12 8.32 -7.69
CA GLY A 53 -8.70 9.14 -6.54
C GLY A 53 -8.84 8.42 -5.20
N GLY A 54 -9.91 7.64 -5.03
CA GLY A 54 -10.08 6.76 -3.85
C GLY A 54 -9.00 5.68 -3.72
N ALA A 55 -8.40 5.19 -4.81
CA ALA A 55 -7.29 4.24 -4.70
C ALA A 55 -6.03 4.93 -4.16
N SER A 56 -5.78 6.20 -4.54
CA SER A 56 -4.73 7.00 -3.93
C SER A 56 -4.96 7.22 -2.43
N VAL A 57 -6.21 7.44 -2.01
CA VAL A 57 -6.57 7.56 -0.58
C VAL A 57 -6.36 6.24 0.15
N VAL A 58 -6.69 5.09 -0.47
CA VAL A 58 -6.41 3.78 0.12
C VAL A 58 -4.91 3.58 0.32
N LEU A 59 -4.07 3.94 -0.66
CA LEU A 59 -2.61 3.88 -0.49
C LEU A 59 -2.14 4.80 0.64
N ALA A 60 -2.63 6.04 0.69
CA ALA A 60 -2.28 7.00 1.75
C ALA A 60 -2.66 6.46 3.14
N GLU A 61 -3.90 6.02 3.33
CA GLU A 61 -4.38 5.44 4.60
C GLU A 61 -3.62 4.16 4.98
N THR A 62 -3.17 3.38 4.00
CA THR A 62 -2.34 2.17 4.25
C THR A 62 -0.95 2.54 4.78
N LEU A 63 -0.40 3.69 4.37
CA LEU A 63 0.92 4.16 4.80
C LEU A 63 0.90 4.88 6.16
N GLY A 64 -0.27 5.35 6.60
CA GLY A 64 -0.48 5.99 7.90
C GLY A 64 -0.76 7.48 7.83
#